data_AF-A0A1T5KQL3-F1
#
_entry.id   AF-A0A1T5KQL3-F1
#
_cell.length_a   1.000
_cell.length_b   1.000
_cell.length_c   1.000
_cell.angle_alpha   90.00
_cell.angle_beta   90.00
_cell.angle_gamma   90.00
#
_symmetry.space_group_name_H-M   'P 1'
#
loop_
_entity.id
_entity.type
_entity.pdbx_description
1 polymer ?
#
loop_
_entity_poly.entity_id
_entity_poly.type
_entity_poly.pdbx_seq_one_letter_code
_entity_poly.pdbx_strand_id
1 'polypeptide(L)'
;MVFDKVINTIPGVINTRLTVIYTFLNDINTYLHAFYRFMERINRIKEVLVIKGISQKELAEKLGKTQNTIASICNNKTQPHLKDLKKMAKILNVDIRELLVPTM
;
A
#
# COMPACT_ATOMS: atom_id res chain seq x y z
N MET A 1 -6.42 22.42 5.29
CA MET A 1 -7.09 23.21 6.36
C MET A 1 -6.61 24.65 6.46
N VAL A 2 -5.30 24.95 6.42
CA VAL A 2 -4.80 26.34 6.46
C VAL A 2 -4.94 27.04 5.09
N PHE A 3 -4.58 26.39 3.99
CA PHE A 3 -4.69 26.96 2.64
C PHE A 3 -6.14 27.16 2.17
N ASP A 4 -7.06 26.26 2.54
CA ASP A 4 -8.48 26.36 2.19
C ASP A 4 -9.12 27.63 2.77
N LYS A 5 -8.62 28.14 3.91
CA LYS A 5 -9.06 29.41 4.50
C LYS A 5 -8.54 30.64 3.75
N VAL A 6 -7.36 30.54 3.12
CA VAL A 6 -6.70 31.66 2.42
C VAL A 6 -7.25 31.85 1.02
N ILE A 7 -7.61 30.78 0.32
CA ILE A 7 -8.17 30.87 -1.05
C ILE A 7 -9.53 31.61 -1.03
N ASN A 8 -10.36 31.36 -0.01
CA ASN A 8 -11.70 31.91 0.11
C ASN A 8 -11.77 33.42 0.40
N THR A 9 -10.66 34.08 0.73
CA THR A 9 -10.60 35.54 0.97
C THR A 9 -10.11 36.35 -0.25
N ILE A 10 -9.84 35.71 -1.39
CA ILE A 10 -9.27 36.34 -2.60
C ILE A 10 -10.36 36.58 -3.67
N PRO A 11 -10.35 37.70 -4.43
CA PRO A 11 -11.34 38.01 -5.47
C PRO A 11 -11.51 36.90 -6.53
N GLY A 12 -12.75 36.69 -6.99
CA GLY A 12 -13.21 35.48 -7.69
C GLY A 12 -12.38 34.99 -8.88
N VAL A 13 -11.80 35.88 -9.70
CA VAL A 13 -11.00 35.48 -10.89
C VAL A 13 -9.62 34.95 -10.50
N ILE A 14 -8.99 35.52 -9.48
CA ILE A 14 -7.69 35.07 -8.95
C ILE A 14 -7.89 33.77 -8.16
N ASN A 15 -9.01 33.70 -7.43
CA ASN A 15 -9.42 32.50 -6.69
C ASN A 15 -9.48 31.27 -7.61
N THR A 16 -10.18 31.34 -8.76
CA THR A 16 -10.26 30.19 -9.69
C THR A 16 -8.90 29.72 -10.21
N ARG A 17 -7.99 30.64 -10.59
CA ARG A 17 -6.64 30.26 -11.06
C ARG A 17 -5.79 29.65 -9.94
N LEU A 18 -5.89 30.17 -8.72
CA LEU A 18 -5.22 29.61 -7.55
C LEU A 18 -5.78 28.24 -7.15
N THR A 19 -7.10 28.03 -7.28
CA THR A 19 -7.73 26.72 -7.03
C THR A 19 -7.18 25.66 -7.98
N VAL A 20 -7.05 25.96 -9.27
CA VAL A 20 -6.50 25.00 -10.26
C VAL A 20 -5.05 24.62 -9.93
N ILE A 21 -4.23 25.60 -9.54
CA ILE A 21 -2.84 25.33 -9.11
C ILE A 21 -2.83 24.48 -7.83
N TYR A 22 -3.69 24.78 -6.86
CA TYR A 22 -3.78 24.03 -5.61
C TYR A 22 -4.23 22.59 -5.82
N THR A 23 -5.23 22.34 -6.67
CA THR A 23 -5.66 20.98 -7.01
C THR A 23 -4.53 20.21 -7.69
N PHE A 24 -3.83 20.84 -8.64
CA PHE A 24 -2.69 20.23 -9.32
C PHE A 24 -1.54 19.87 -8.35
N LEU A 25 -1.22 20.76 -7.40
CA LEU A 25 -0.21 20.49 -6.37
C LEU A 25 -0.64 19.36 -5.42
N ASN A 26 -1.92 19.28 -5.07
CA ASN A 26 -2.44 18.17 -4.25
C ASN A 26 -2.39 16.83 -5.00
N ASP A 27 -2.64 16.84 -6.31
CA ASP A 27 -2.49 15.65 -7.13
C ASP A 27 -1.03 15.18 -7.12
N ILE A 28 -0.07 16.09 -7.35
CA ILE A 28 1.37 15.78 -7.26
C ILE A 28 1.72 15.17 -5.91
N ASN A 29 1.28 15.78 -4.80
CA ASN A 29 1.52 15.25 -3.46
C ASN A 29 0.93 13.84 -3.30
N THR A 30 -0.26 13.60 -3.83
CA THR A 30 -0.91 12.28 -3.79
C THR A 30 -0.08 11.23 -4.53
N TYR A 31 0.40 11.55 -5.73
CA TYR A 31 1.28 10.66 -6.50
C TYR A 31 2.61 10.44 -5.80
N LEU A 32 3.19 11.48 -5.20
CA LEU A 32 4.44 11.38 -4.45
C LEU A 32 4.29 10.44 -3.24
N HIS A 33 3.20 10.57 -2.48
CA HIS A 33 2.89 9.66 -1.37
C HIS A 33 2.61 8.23 -1.83
N ALA A 34 1.99 8.03 -2.99
CA ALA A 34 1.78 6.69 -3.56
C ALA A 34 3.11 6.07 -4.02
N PHE A 35 3.96 6.86 -4.66
CA PHE A 35 5.29 6.47 -5.10
C PHE A 35 6.18 6.05 -3.93
N TYR A 36 6.30 6.89 -2.89
CA TYR A 36 7.06 6.53 -1.69
C TYR A 36 6.53 5.27 -1.03
N ARG A 37 5.20 5.12 -0.88
CA ARG A 37 4.60 3.88 -0.36
C ARG A 37 4.91 2.66 -1.20
N PHE A 38 5.02 2.80 -2.51
CA PHE A 38 5.38 1.70 -3.41
C PHE A 38 6.85 1.30 -3.25
N MET A 39 7.74 2.29 -3.10
CA MET A 39 9.18 2.09 -2.94
C MET A 39 9.55 1.51 -1.57
N GLU A 40 8.80 1.81 -0.51
CA GLU A 40 9.04 1.29 0.84
C GLU A 40 8.45 -0.12 1.10
N ARG A 41 7.87 -0.77 0.10
CA ARG A 41 7.29 -2.11 0.28
C ARG A 41 8.40 -3.12 0.56
N ILE A 42 8.21 -3.90 1.63
CA ILE A 42 9.16 -4.94 2.05
C ILE A 42 8.72 -6.31 1.53
N ASN A 43 7.42 -6.60 1.62
CA ASN A 43 6.87 -7.88 1.18
C ASN A 43 6.02 -7.72 -0.09
N ARG A 44 5.98 -8.78 -0.89
CA ARG A 44 5.19 -8.89 -2.13
C ARG A 44 4.22 -10.07 -2.09
N ILE A 45 3.69 -10.37 -0.90
CA ILE A 45 2.84 -11.54 -0.65
C ILE A 45 1.55 -11.46 -1.46
N LYS A 46 0.99 -10.26 -1.62
CA LYS A 46 -0.24 -10.04 -2.39
C LYS A 46 -0.07 -10.47 -3.85
N GLU A 47 1.07 -10.14 -4.46
CA GLU A 47 1.40 -10.52 -5.82
C GLU A 47 1.54 -12.03 -5.95
N VAL A 48 2.23 -12.67 -5.01
CA VAL A 48 2.39 -14.14 -5.02
C VAL A 48 1.04 -14.85 -4.83
N LEU A 49 0.15 -14.33 -3.99
CA LEU A 49 -1.21 -14.85 -3.83
C LEU A 49 -1.99 -14.81 -5.16
N VAL A 50 -1.91 -13.70 -5.89
CA VAL A 50 -2.56 -13.56 -7.21
C VAL A 50 -1.98 -14.57 -8.20
N ILE A 51 -0.65 -14.71 -8.27
CA ILE A 51 0.01 -15.66 -9.17
C ILE A 51 -0.39 -17.11 -8.86
N LYS A 52 -0.56 -17.45 -7.58
CA LYS A 52 -0.95 -18.79 -7.13
C LYS A 52 -2.45 -19.04 -7.17
N GLY A 53 -3.27 -18.02 -7.44
CA GLY A 53 -4.73 -18.14 -7.41
C GLY A 53 -5.30 -18.42 -6.01
N ILE A 54 -4.60 -17.99 -4.94
CA ILE A 54 -5.00 -18.21 -3.55
C ILE A 54 -5.56 -16.92 -2.97
N SER A 55 -6.74 -16.98 -2.37
CA SER A 55 -7.33 -15.80 -1.72
C SER A 55 -6.66 -15.48 -0.38
N GLN A 56 -6.78 -14.23 0.07
CA GLN A 56 -6.32 -13.83 1.42
C GLN A 56 -7.06 -14.59 2.53
N LYS A 57 -8.33 -14.96 2.29
CA LYS A 57 -9.14 -15.76 3.20
C LYS A 57 -8.56 -17.16 3.38
N GLU A 58 -8.26 -17.86 2.29
CA GLU A 58 -7.67 -19.19 2.34
C GLU A 58 -6.29 -19.18 3.00
N LEU A 59 -5.46 -18.17 2.72
CA LEU A 59 -4.17 -18.03 3.39
C LEU A 59 -4.35 -17.81 4.91
N ALA A 60 -5.32 -16.98 5.31
CA ALA A 60 -5.63 -16.72 6.70
C ALA A 60 -6.05 -17.99 7.45
N GLU A 61 -6.94 -18.78 6.84
CA GLU A 61 -7.40 -20.08 7.36
C GLU A 61 -6.23 -21.06 7.53
N LYS A 62 -5.38 -21.22 6.50
CA LYS A 62 -4.21 -22.13 6.55
C LYS A 62 -3.14 -21.69 7.56
N LEU A 63 -3.03 -20.40 7.87
CA LEU A 63 -2.10 -19.87 8.87
C LEU A 63 -2.68 -19.83 10.29
N GLY A 64 -4.00 -20.02 10.45
CA GLY A 64 -4.68 -19.77 11.72
C GLY A 64 -4.64 -18.31 12.14
N LYS A 65 -4.77 -17.37 11.18
CA LYS A 65 -4.82 -15.92 11.43
C LYS A 65 -6.14 -15.32 10.94
N THR A 66 -6.45 -14.11 11.39
CA THR A 66 -7.62 -13.38 10.89
C THR A 66 -7.38 -12.85 9.48
N GLN A 67 -8.44 -12.73 8.68
CA GLN A 67 -8.36 -12.14 7.34
C GLN A 67 -7.81 -10.70 7.38
N ASN A 68 -8.21 -9.91 8.39
CA ASN A 68 -7.69 -8.55 8.58
C ASN A 68 -6.16 -8.52 8.78
N THR A 69 -5.61 -9.48 9.52
CA THR A 69 -4.16 -9.60 9.70
C THR A 69 -3.46 -9.86 8.37
N ILE A 70 -3.97 -10.82 7.58
CA ILE A 70 -3.41 -11.14 6.26
C ILE A 70 -3.57 -9.95 5.30
N ALA A 71 -4.69 -9.24 5.34
CA ALA A 71 -4.91 -8.05 4.53
C ALA A 71 -3.94 -6.91 4.88
N SER A 72 -3.67 -6.68 6.16
CA SER A 72 -2.66 -5.70 6.60
C SER A 72 -1.26 -6.09 6.11
N ILE A 73 -0.92 -7.37 6.16
CA ILE A 73 0.36 -7.90 5.64
C ILE A 73 0.47 -7.70 4.12
N CYS A 74 -0.54 -8.12 3.37
CA CYS A 74 -0.59 -7.99 1.91
C CYS A 74 -0.54 -6.54 1.43
N ASN A 75 -1.01 -5.59 2.26
CA ASN A 75 -0.96 -4.16 1.97
C ASN A 75 0.26 -3.47 2.60
N ASN A 76 1.26 -4.22 3.08
CA ASN A 76 2.47 -3.71 3.74
C ASN A 76 2.22 -2.78 4.95
N LYS A 77 1.01 -2.79 5.53
CA LYS A 77 0.67 -2.03 6.75
C LYS A 77 1.36 -2.62 7.99
N THR A 78 1.59 -3.93 7.98
CA THR A 78 2.30 -4.66 9.03
C THR A 78 3.14 -5.73 8.35
N GLN A 79 4.30 -6.05 8.91
CA GLN A 79 5.15 -7.10 8.35
C GLN A 79 4.91 -8.44 9.05
N PRO A 80 4.95 -9.57 8.32
CA PRO A 80 4.88 -10.89 8.95
C PRO A 80 6.18 -11.15 9.72
N HIS A 81 6.08 -11.80 10.88
CA HIS A 81 7.28 -12.32 11.53
C HIS A 81 7.89 -13.45 10.68
N LEU A 82 9.21 -13.66 10.79
CA LEU A 82 9.94 -14.64 9.98
C LEU A 82 9.36 -16.06 10.04
N LYS A 83 8.83 -16.48 11.21
CA LYS A 83 8.15 -17.78 11.36
C LYS A 83 6.89 -17.87 10.50
N ASP A 84 6.10 -16.80 10.43
CA ASP A 84 4.90 -16.75 9.61
C ASP A 84 5.24 -16.64 8.13
N LEU A 85 6.26 -15.85 7.78
CA LEU A 85 6.78 -15.77 6.41
C LEU A 85 7.23 -17.15 5.89
N LYS A 86 7.95 -17.93 6.72
CA LYS A 86 8.34 -19.31 6.38
C LYS A 86 7.13 -20.23 6.20
N LYS A 87 6.08 -20.09 7.02
CA LYS A 87 4.83 -20.86 6.86
C LYS A 87 4.08 -20.48 5.59
N MET A 88 4.00 -19.18 5.28
CA MET A 88 3.42 -18.66 4.04
C MET A 88 4.12 -19.27 2.82
N ALA A 89 5.45 -19.26 2.80
CA ALA A 89 6.23 -19.82 1.69
C ALA A 89 5.91 -21.31 1.45
N LYS A 90 5.78 -22.10 2.53
CA LYS A 90 5.36 -23.50 2.46
C LYS A 90 3.93 -23.67 1.92
N ILE A 91 2.99 -22.87 2.42
CA ILE A 91 1.59 -22.91 1.99
C ILE A 91 1.47 -22.57 0.49
N LEU A 92 2.24 -21.59 0.03
CA LEU A 92 2.22 -21.09 -1.34
C LEU A 92 3.14 -21.87 -2.29
N ASN A 93 3.89 -22.84 -1.76
CA ASN A 93 4.89 -23.63 -2.48
C ASN A 93 5.83 -22.75 -3.33
N VAL A 94 6.54 -21.85 -2.63
CA VAL A 94 7.54 -20.93 -3.20
C VAL A 94 8.76 -20.84 -2.28
N ASP A 95 9.88 -20.34 -2.79
CA ASP A 95 10.99 -19.95 -1.92
C ASP A 95 10.58 -18.75 -1.04
N ILE A 96 11.05 -18.71 0.21
CA ILE A 96 10.74 -17.62 1.14
C ILE A 96 11.16 -16.24 0.60
N ARG A 97 12.22 -16.19 -0.21
CA ARG A 97 12.73 -14.97 -0.85
C ARG A 97 11.74 -14.41 -1.87
N GLU A 98 10.92 -15.26 -2.51
CA GLU A 98 9.92 -14.81 -3.47
C GLU A 98 8.80 -13.98 -2.84
N LEU A 99 8.63 -14.08 -1.51
CA LEU A 99 7.66 -13.29 -0.75
C LEU A 99 8.16 -11.88 -0.42
N LEU A 100 9.43 -11.57 -0.67
CA LEU A 100 10.05 -10.29 -0.37
C LEU A 100 10.30 -9.49 -1.65
N VAL A 101 10.27 -8.16 -1.53
CA VAL A 101 10.73 -7.28 -2.60
C VAL A 101 12.26 -7.37 -2.63
N PRO A 102 12.89 -7.68 -3.78
CA PRO A 102 14.34 -7.68 -3.90
C PRO A 102 14.92 -6.30 -3.57
N THR A 103 16.02 -6.27 -2.83
CA THR A 103 16.84 -5.05 -2.72
C THR A 103 17.58 -4.81 -4.03
N MET A 104 17.91 -3.56 -4.31
CA MET A 104 18.83 -3.21 -5.40
C MET A 104 20.26 -3.65 -5.08
#